data_AF-A0A957MYA0-F1
#
_entry.id   AF-A0A957MYA0-F1
#
_cell.length_a   1.000
_cell.length_b   1.000
_cell.length_c   1.000
_cell.angle_alpha   90.00
_cell.angle_beta   90.00
_cell.angle_gamma   90.00
#
_symmetry.space_group_name_H-M   'P 1'
#
loop_
_entity.id
_entity.type
_entity.pdbx_description
1 polymer ?
#
loop_
_entity_poly.entity_id
_entity_poly.type
_entity_poly.pdbx_seq_one_letter_code
_entity_poly.pdbx_strand_id
1 'polypeptide(L)'
;MHPAPLTCHFPAGAAPVILLDPAALTYNRAMFVDPTRPAPDDISPAAPPPADSQASVPRRQWLRWALTLALGALALIAIFYDVVVSGQGLPYLYQRIQTFVTISLGIFIEAVPFLLAGSIVSGLIAVFVDQSAIDRYLPKAALPGAMVGGVMGIVFPVCECGVVPVVRRLYEKGLPLSIGIAFLLAAPVVNPVVMLSTYSAFGWGAVFVGRIVFSFLIAVVVGFLFSRATPEEVLLPAVCQAHADACCAVHDHDHHQPKAPLGQRFTQSFTLAGDDFLDMVRYLIAGSMLAAAMQTLVPQSALLAVGQGPVVSVLVMQALAFVLS
;
A
#
# COMPACT_ATOMS: atom_id res chain seq x y z
N MET A 1 28.94 -18.55 43.16
CA MET A 1 27.92 -19.45 42.55
C MET A 1 27.26 -18.70 41.40
N HIS A 2 27.76 -18.92 40.18
CA HIS A 2 27.16 -18.41 38.94
C HIS A 2 26.11 -19.43 38.45
N PRO A 3 24.93 -19.01 37.97
CA PRO A 3 24.13 -19.82 37.06
C PRO A 3 24.53 -19.53 35.60
N ALA A 4 24.47 -20.57 34.77
CA ALA A 4 24.93 -20.63 33.38
C ALA A 4 24.01 -19.90 32.38
N PRO A 5 24.52 -19.48 31.19
CA PRO A 5 23.70 -18.92 30.13
C PRO A 5 22.94 -20.00 29.35
N LEU A 6 21.64 -19.76 29.11
CA LEU A 6 20.78 -20.60 28.27
C LEU A 6 21.02 -20.29 26.79
N THR A 7 21.62 -21.24 26.09
CA THR A 7 21.76 -21.28 24.63
C THR A 7 20.45 -21.71 23.97
N CYS A 8 19.92 -20.91 23.04
CA CYS A 8 18.79 -21.31 22.18
C CYS A 8 19.24 -22.37 21.17
N HIS A 9 18.64 -23.57 21.26
CA HIS A 9 18.82 -24.66 20.31
C HIS A 9 17.93 -24.44 19.08
N PHE A 10 18.55 -24.25 17.90
CA PHE A 10 17.88 -24.42 16.61
C PHE A 10 18.02 -25.88 16.14
N PRO A 11 17.00 -26.50 15.51
CA PRO A 11 17.16 -27.82 14.90
C PRO A 11 18.06 -27.71 13.67
N ALA A 12 19.16 -28.46 13.69
CA ALA A 12 20.14 -28.57 12.61
C ALA A 12 19.56 -29.35 11.43
N GLY A 13 19.53 -28.74 10.24
CA GLY A 13 19.21 -29.48 9.02
C GLY A 13 18.60 -28.70 7.85
N ALA A 14 19.03 -27.48 7.56
CA ALA A 14 18.86 -26.89 6.23
C ALA A 14 19.94 -25.81 6.02
N ALA A 15 20.74 -25.96 4.97
CA ALA A 15 21.87 -25.10 4.65
C ALA A 15 21.44 -23.64 4.40
N PRO A 16 22.20 -22.63 4.87
CA PRO A 16 21.91 -21.25 4.54
C PRO A 16 22.34 -20.98 3.09
N VAL A 17 21.37 -20.84 2.20
CA VAL A 17 21.60 -20.21 0.88
C VAL A 17 21.74 -18.72 1.13
N ILE A 18 22.97 -18.31 1.43
CA ILE A 18 23.38 -16.91 1.51
C ILE A 18 23.39 -16.36 0.08
N LEU A 19 22.32 -15.65 -0.29
CA LEU A 19 22.29 -14.78 -1.47
C LEU A 19 22.19 -13.34 -0.98
N LEU A 20 23.33 -12.84 -0.49
CA LEU A 20 23.54 -11.45 -0.09
C LEU A 20 23.56 -10.57 -1.35
N ASP A 21 22.55 -9.73 -1.53
CA ASP A 21 22.61 -8.58 -2.43
C ASP A 21 23.27 -7.40 -1.67
N PRO A 22 24.49 -6.98 -2.04
CA PRO A 22 25.22 -5.93 -1.33
C PRO A 22 24.68 -4.51 -1.57
N ALA A 23 23.70 -4.31 -2.48
CA ALA A 23 23.16 -2.99 -2.79
C ALA A 23 22.15 -2.47 -1.74
N ALA A 24 21.51 -3.34 -0.97
CA ALA A 24 20.53 -2.94 0.06
C ALA A 24 21.18 -2.41 1.35
N LEU A 25 22.46 -2.70 1.58
CA LEU A 25 23.19 -2.35 2.81
C LEU A 25 23.88 -0.99 2.79
N THR A 26 23.99 -0.33 1.64
CA THR A 26 24.70 0.96 1.51
C THR A 26 23.84 2.17 1.84
N TYR A 27 22.50 2.09 1.72
CA TYR A 27 21.62 3.23 2.02
C TYR A 27 21.47 3.46 3.54
N ASN A 28 21.52 2.40 4.35
CA ASN A 28 21.17 2.47 5.78
C ASN A 28 22.34 2.84 6.71
N ARG A 29 23.57 2.94 6.18
CA ARG A 29 24.78 3.21 7.00
C ARG A 29 25.06 4.69 7.23
N ALA A 30 24.38 5.60 6.51
CA ALA A 30 24.65 7.04 6.57
C ALA A 30 24.09 7.75 7.82
N MET A 31 23.33 7.07 8.69
CA MET A 31 22.62 7.73 9.80
C MET A 31 23.09 7.32 11.21
N PHE A 32 24.02 6.37 11.35
CA PHE A 32 24.62 6.02 12.64
C PHE A 32 26.02 6.61 12.78
N VAL A 33 26.11 7.79 13.42
CA VAL A 33 27.36 8.29 13.98
C VAL A 33 27.58 7.57 15.31
N ASP A 34 28.53 6.64 15.33
CA ASP A 34 29.01 5.97 16.53
C ASP A 34 29.97 6.92 17.28
N PRO A 35 29.61 7.42 18.48
CA PRO A 35 30.44 8.38 19.21
C PRO A 35 31.66 7.75 19.90
N THR A 36 31.92 6.45 19.72
CA THR A 36 32.99 5.74 20.43
C THR A 36 34.18 5.28 19.57
N ARG A 37 34.20 5.60 18.26
CA ARG A 37 35.34 5.26 17.40
C ARG A 37 36.43 6.35 17.42
N PRO A 38 37.68 6.02 17.78
CA PRO A 38 38.80 6.91 17.51
C PRO A 38 38.99 7.05 16.00
N ALA A 39 39.29 8.27 15.55
CA ALA A 39 39.51 8.59 14.14
C ALA A 39 40.67 7.75 13.57
N PRO A 40 40.48 7.06 12.42
CA PRO A 40 41.59 6.37 11.78
C PRO A 40 42.39 7.35 10.92
N ASP A 41 43.58 7.69 11.41
CA ASP A 41 44.70 8.17 10.59
C ASP A 41 45.17 7.01 9.69
N ASP A 42 44.82 7.03 8.40
CA ASP A 42 45.69 6.64 7.28
C ASP A 42 44.87 6.63 5.98
N ILE A 43 45.18 7.58 5.09
CA ILE A 43 44.68 7.58 3.70
C ILE A 43 45.71 6.82 2.87
N SER A 44 45.41 5.57 2.54
CA SER A 44 46.04 4.87 1.40
C SER A 44 44.93 4.42 0.44
N PRO A 45 45.01 4.74 -0.86
CA PRO A 45 43.92 4.47 -1.80
C PRO A 45 43.82 2.97 -2.08
N ALA A 46 42.75 2.34 -1.60
CA ALA A 46 42.40 0.97 -1.94
C ALA A 46 42.13 0.84 -3.45
N ALA A 47 42.68 -0.21 -4.06
CA ALA A 47 42.55 -0.55 -5.47
C ALA A 47 41.09 -0.71 -5.91
N PRO A 48 40.74 -0.35 -7.17
CA PRO A 48 39.38 -0.50 -7.67
C PRO A 48 38.95 -1.97 -7.71
N PRO A 49 37.71 -2.29 -7.32
CA PRO A 49 37.20 -3.66 -7.34
C PRO A 49 37.04 -4.18 -8.78
N PRO A 50 37.10 -5.52 -8.99
CA PRO A 50 37.02 -6.14 -10.30
C PRO A 50 35.65 -5.95 -10.97
N ALA A 51 35.67 -5.82 -12.30
CA ALA A 51 34.60 -5.28 -13.15
C ALA A 51 33.37 -6.19 -13.39
N ASP A 52 33.22 -7.32 -12.68
CA ASP A 52 32.30 -8.38 -13.12
C ASP A 52 30.97 -8.50 -12.36
N SER A 53 30.64 -7.58 -11.43
CA SER A 53 29.40 -7.68 -10.63
C SER A 53 28.27 -6.69 -11.01
N GLN A 54 28.34 -6.02 -12.17
CA GLN A 54 27.35 -5.02 -12.61
C GLN A 54 26.38 -5.48 -13.72
N ALA A 55 26.17 -6.79 -13.89
CA ALA A 55 25.28 -7.30 -14.94
C ALA A 55 24.01 -7.94 -14.34
N SER A 56 22.87 -7.21 -14.37
CA SER A 56 21.50 -7.74 -14.68
C SER A 56 20.27 -6.99 -14.10
N VAL A 57 20.36 -5.70 -13.71
CA VAL A 57 19.15 -4.89 -13.36
C VAL A 57 18.50 -4.06 -14.51
N PRO A 58 18.93 -4.03 -15.79
CA PRO A 58 18.27 -3.17 -16.79
C PRO A 58 16.97 -3.77 -17.39
N ARG A 59 16.73 -5.08 -17.28
CA ARG A 59 15.68 -5.77 -18.04
C ARG A 59 14.26 -5.52 -17.51
N ARG A 60 14.06 -5.40 -16.19
CA ARG A 60 12.74 -5.14 -15.57
C ARG A 60 12.30 -3.68 -15.70
N GLN A 61 13.24 -2.74 -15.64
CA GLN A 61 12.93 -1.33 -15.84
C GLN A 61 12.57 -1.07 -17.30
N TRP A 62 13.35 -1.57 -18.26
CA TRP A 62 13.04 -1.45 -19.69
C TRP A 62 11.67 -2.06 -20.05
N LEU A 63 11.31 -3.21 -19.48
CA LEU A 63 9.99 -3.82 -19.69
C LEU A 63 8.85 -2.92 -19.19
N ARG A 64 9.01 -2.26 -18.03
CA ARG A 64 8.03 -1.31 -17.48
C ARG A 64 7.86 -0.09 -18.38
N TRP A 65 8.96 0.49 -18.88
CA TRP A 65 8.92 1.60 -19.82
C TRP A 65 8.33 1.19 -21.18
N ALA A 66 8.65 -0.01 -21.66
CA ALA A 66 8.06 -0.54 -22.89
C ALA A 66 6.55 -0.76 -22.74
N LEU A 67 6.09 -1.25 -21.59
CA LEU A 67 4.68 -1.45 -21.30
C LEU A 67 3.92 -0.12 -21.20
N THR A 68 4.47 0.89 -20.52
CA THR A 68 3.84 2.21 -20.42
C THR A 68 3.79 2.91 -21.77
N LEU A 69 4.85 2.80 -22.58
CA LEU A 69 4.86 3.32 -23.95
C LEU A 69 3.87 2.57 -24.87
N ALA A 70 3.76 1.25 -24.72
CA ALA A 70 2.80 0.45 -25.49
C ALA A 70 1.35 0.81 -25.12
N LEU A 71 1.03 0.96 -23.84
CA LEU A 71 -0.29 1.41 -23.37
C LEU A 71 -0.61 2.83 -23.86
N GLY A 72 0.38 3.75 -23.78
CA GLY A 72 0.23 5.11 -24.30
C GLY A 72 0.01 5.14 -25.82
N ALA A 73 0.75 4.33 -26.57
CA ALA A 73 0.58 4.20 -28.02
C ALA A 73 -0.77 3.59 -28.39
N LEU A 74 -1.22 2.56 -27.68
CA LEU A 74 -2.52 1.93 -27.90
C LEU A 74 -3.68 2.90 -27.63
N ALA A 75 -3.55 3.72 -26.59
CA ALA A 75 -4.49 4.81 -26.30
C ALA A 75 -4.53 5.85 -27.44
N LEU A 76 -3.37 6.28 -27.93
CA LEU A 76 -3.29 7.22 -29.05
C LEU A 76 -3.85 6.64 -30.35
N ILE A 77 -3.59 5.35 -30.63
CA ILE A 77 -4.13 4.63 -31.79
C ILE A 77 -5.65 4.51 -31.69
N ALA A 78 -6.20 4.21 -30.50
CA ALA A 78 -7.64 4.16 -30.28
C ALA A 78 -8.30 5.53 -30.49
N ILE A 79 -7.71 6.61 -29.97
CA ILE A 79 -8.19 7.99 -30.21
C ILE A 79 -8.14 8.31 -31.71
N PHE A 80 -7.03 7.99 -32.37
CA PHE A 80 -6.85 8.27 -33.80
C PHE A 80 -7.85 7.47 -34.66
N TYR A 81 -8.07 6.20 -34.36
CA TYR A 81 -9.06 5.35 -35.04
C TYR A 81 -10.47 5.91 -34.85
N ASP A 82 -10.83 6.29 -33.63
CA ASP A 82 -12.15 6.83 -33.27
C ASP A 82 -12.39 8.20 -33.95
N VAL A 83 -11.36 9.05 -34.07
CA VAL A 83 -11.42 10.33 -34.81
C VAL A 83 -11.58 10.12 -36.32
N VAL A 84 -10.84 9.17 -36.90
CA VAL A 84 -10.90 8.85 -38.34
C VAL A 84 -12.25 8.24 -38.70
N VAL A 85 -12.79 7.34 -37.88
CA VAL A 85 -14.10 6.71 -38.09
C VAL A 85 -15.25 7.69 -37.90
N SER A 86 -15.14 8.62 -36.95
CA SER A 86 -16.21 9.59 -36.67
C SER A 86 -16.36 10.66 -37.76
N GLY A 87 -15.34 10.89 -38.60
CA GLY A 87 -15.38 11.84 -39.71
C GLY A 87 -15.52 13.32 -39.29
N GLN A 88 -15.47 13.62 -37.99
CA GLN A 88 -15.77 14.92 -37.41
C GLN A 88 -14.52 15.77 -37.11
N GLY A 89 -13.30 15.26 -37.28
CA GLY A 89 -12.06 16.05 -37.21
C GLY A 89 -11.78 16.71 -35.84
N LEU A 90 -11.35 17.98 -35.86
CA LEU A 90 -10.93 18.75 -34.68
C LEU A 90 -11.99 18.95 -33.56
N PRO A 91 -13.29 19.22 -33.83
CA PRO A 91 -14.27 19.37 -32.75
C PRO A 91 -14.46 18.11 -31.90
N TYR A 92 -14.28 16.93 -32.51
CA TYR A 92 -14.36 15.65 -31.80
C TYR A 92 -13.19 15.44 -30.84
N LEU A 93 -11.96 15.76 -31.28
CA LEU A 93 -10.77 15.74 -30.44
C LEU A 93 -10.90 16.68 -29.24
N TYR A 94 -11.43 17.89 -29.47
CA TYR A 94 -11.68 18.85 -28.40
C TYR A 94 -12.64 18.28 -27.35
N GLN A 95 -13.75 17.67 -27.77
CA GLN A 95 -14.71 17.06 -26.85
C GLN A 95 -14.11 15.88 -26.06
N ARG A 96 -13.29 15.03 -26.70
CA ARG A 96 -12.59 13.92 -26.03
C ARG A 96 -11.59 14.41 -24.99
N ILE A 97 -10.80 15.44 -25.31
CA ILE A 97 -9.84 16.05 -24.38
C ILE A 97 -10.58 16.70 -23.21
N GLN A 98 -11.67 17.43 -23.46
CA GLN A 98 -12.50 18.00 -22.40
C GLN A 98 -13.05 16.91 -21.48
N THR A 99 -13.60 15.83 -22.04
CA THR A 99 -14.12 14.70 -21.26
C THR A 99 -13.02 14.08 -20.38
N PHE A 100 -11.84 13.84 -20.95
CA PHE A 100 -10.69 13.33 -20.23
C PHE A 100 -10.27 14.24 -19.07
N VAL A 101 -10.11 15.55 -19.33
CA VAL A 101 -9.70 16.52 -18.31
C VAL A 101 -10.74 16.62 -17.21
N THR A 102 -12.03 16.68 -17.55
CA THR A 102 -13.13 16.76 -16.59
C THR A 102 -13.17 15.53 -15.68
N ILE A 103 -13.06 14.31 -16.25
CA ILE A 103 -13.06 13.07 -15.46
C ILE A 103 -11.82 13.00 -14.57
N SER A 104 -10.63 13.23 -15.13
CA SER A 104 -9.37 13.15 -14.36
C SER A 104 -9.35 14.17 -13.22
N LEU A 105 -9.76 15.41 -13.48
CA LEU A 105 -9.78 16.46 -12.48
C LEU A 105 -10.87 16.21 -11.43
N GLY A 106 -12.02 15.68 -11.84
CA GLY A 106 -13.09 15.29 -10.93
C GLY A 106 -12.62 14.22 -9.92
N ILE A 107 -12.04 13.12 -10.41
CA ILE A 107 -11.49 12.05 -9.56
C ILE A 107 -10.42 12.61 -8.62
N PHE A 108 -9.50 13.44 -9.14
CA PHE A 108 -8.44 14.02 -8.33
C PHE A 108 -8.98 14.90 -7.20
N ILE A 109 -9.88 15.84 -7.52
CA ILE A 109 -10.46 16.76 -6.53
C ILE A 109 -11.26 15.99 -5.47
N GLU A 110 -11.97 14.93 -5.87
CA GLU A 110 -12.74 14.10 -4.95
C GLU A 110 -11.83 13.26 -4.03
N ALA A 111 -10.74 12.69 -4.55
CA ALA A 111 -9.87 11.80 -3.81
C ALA A 111 -8.91 12.53 -2.86
N VAL A 112 -8.47 13.74 -3.19
CA VAL A 112 -7.51 14.52 -2.39
C VAL A 112 -7.95 14.73 -0.94
N PRO A 113 -9.21 15.11 -0.62
CA PRO A 113 -9.69 15.24 0.75
C PRO A 113 -9.56 13.94 1.56
N PHE A 114 -9.93 12.80 0.97
CA PHE A 114 -9.82 11.49 1.64
C PHE A 114 -8.36 11.06 1.80
N LEU A 115 -7.52 11.37 0.81
CA LEU A 115 -6.09 11.11 0.87
C LEU A 115 -5.43 11.93 1.99
N LEU A 116 -5.75 13.22 2.07
CA LEU A 116 -5.24 14.13 3.10
C LEU A 116 -5.71 13.70 4.49
N ALA A 117 -6.98 13.31 4.63
CA ALA A 117 -7.49 12.76 5.89
C ALA A 117 -6.72 11.48 6.28
N GLY A 118 -6.49 10.57 5.34
CA GLY A 118 -5.71 9.35 5.54
C GLY A 118 -4.26 9.62 5.97
N SER A 119 -3.59 10.58 5.32
CA SER A 119 -2.19 10.92 5.66
C SER A 119 -2.07 11.60 7.02
N ILE A 120 -3.02 12.47 7.39
CA ILE A 120 -3.08 13.06 8.73
C ILE A 120 -3.28 11.97 9.79
N VAL A 121 -4.20 11.03 9.56
CA VAL A 121 -4.44 9.90 10.46
C VAL A 121 -3.19 9.02 10.56
N SER A 122 -2.49 8.76 9.45
CA SER A 122 -1.20 8.04 9.43
C SER A 122 -0.16 8.71 10.33
N GLY A 123 0.05 10.03 10.17
CA GLY A 123 0.98 10.81 10.98
C GLY A 123 0.60 10.86 12.47
N LEU A 124 -0.69 11.01 12.77
CA LEU A 124 -1.20 10.95 14.14
C LEU A 124 -0.97 9.57 14.76
N ILE A 125 -1.24 8.49 14.02
CA ILE A 125 -0.98 7.13 14.47
C ILE A 125 0.53 6.96 14.72
N ALA A 126 1.37 7.44 13.81
CA ALA A 126 2.83 7.35 13.93
C ALA A 126 3.39 8.03 15.19
N VAL A 127 2.77 9.09 15.70
CA VAL A 127 3.26 9.80 16.89
C VAL A 127 2.48 9.50 18.18
N PHE A 128 1.17 9.28 18.10
CA PHE A 128 0.29 9.16 19.28
C PHE A 128 -0.04 7.73 19.69
N VAL A 129 0.02 6.76 18.79
CA VAL A 129 -0.28 5.36 19.11
C VAL A 129 0.99 4.67 19.61
N ASP A 130 1.09 4.42 20.90
CA ASP A 130 2.22 3.65 21.45
C ASP A 130 2.03 2.15 21.17
N GLN A 131 3.13 1.41 21.03
CA GLN A 131 3.08 -0.04 20.83
C GLN A 131 2.32 -0.77 21.96
N SER A 132 2.49 -0.32 23.20
CA SER A 132 1.79 -0.88 24.36
C SER A 132 0.26 -0.73 24.27
N ALA A 133 -0.25 0.26 23.52
CA ALA A 133 -1.68 0.40 23.25
C ALA A 133 -2.14 -0.67 22.24
N ILE A 134 -1.36 -0.93 21.19
CA ILE A 134 -1.63 -2.01 20.22
C ILE A 134 -1.69 -3.36 20.95
N ASP A 135 -0.69 -3.68 21.77
CA ASP A 135 -0.64 -4.94 22.52
C ASP A 135 -1.74 -5.12 23.57
N ARG A 136 -2.24 -4.01 24.14
CA ARG A 136 -3.28 -4.03 25.17
C ARG A 136 -4.69 -4.08 24.59
N TYR A 137 -4.95 -3.33 23.52
CA TYR A 137 -6.32 -3.16 22.97
C TYR A 137 -6.62 -4.08 21.80
N LEU A 138 -5.61 -4.60 21.09
CA LEU A 138 -5.83 -5.45 19.93
C LEU A 138 -5.65 -6.94 20.27
N PRO A 139 -6.54 -7.81 19.77
CA PRO A 139 -6.47 -9.24 20.07
C PRO A 139 -5.29 -9.88 19.32
N LYS A 140 -4.58 -10.78 20.02
CA LYS A 140 -3.44 -11.53 19.46
C LYS A 140 -3.86 -12.74 18.61
N ALA A 141 -5.06 -13.25 18.83
CA ALA A 141 -5.57 -14.38 18.07
C ALA A 141 -5.99 -13.95 16.65
N ALA A 142 -5.63 -14.74 15.65
CA ALA A 142 -5.77 -14.38 14.24
C ALA A 142 -7.21 -14.06 13.80
N LEU A 143 -8.19 -14.88 14.21
CA LEU A 143 -9.58 -14.71 13.82
C LEU A 143 -10.22 -13.45 14.44
N PRO A 144 -10.19 -13.23 15.78
CA PRO A 144 -10.69 -11.99 16.35
C PRO A 144 -9.89 -10.77 15.89
N GLY A 145 -8.58 -10.93 15.61
CA GLY A 145 -7.77 -9.90 14.97
C GLY A 145 -8.33 -9.47 13.62
N ALA A 146 -8.55 -10.43 12.72
CA ALA A 146 -9.12 -10.15 11.40
C ALA A 146 -10.51 -9.49 11.49
N MET A 147 -11.36 -9.89 12.45
CA MET A 147 -12.65 -9.23 12.69
C MET A 147 -12.47 -7.77 13.12
N VAL A 148 -11.56 -7.50 14.07
CA VAL A 148 -11.26 -6.13 14.51
C VAL A 148 -10.73 -5.29 13.36
N GLY A 149 -9.81 -5.83 12.54
CA GLY A 149 -9.32 -5.15 11.35
C GLY A 149 -10.42 -4.83 10.35
N GLY A 150 -11.33 -5.77 10.11
CA GLY A 150 -12.51 -5.54 9.27
C GLY A 150 -13.41 -4.42 9.82
N VAL A 151 -13.66 -4.40 11.13
CA VAL A 151 -14.48 -3.36 11.78
C VAL A 151 -13.79 -2.00 11.73
N MET A 152 -12.46 -1.95 11.89
CA MET A 152 -11.70 -0.72 11.66
C MET A 152 -11.90 -0.24 10.22
N GLY A 153 -11.94 -1.13 9.23
CA GLY A 153 -12.20 -0.75 7.83
C GLY A 153 -13.56 -0.10 7.64
N ILE A 154 -14.58 -0.58 8.34
CA ILE A 154 -15.94 0.02 8.30
C ILE A 154 -15.94 1.42 8.92
N VAL A 155 -15.20 1.62 10.01
CA VAL A 155 -15.22 2.90 10.75
C VAL A 155 -14.37 3.97 10.08
N PHE A 156 -13.31 3.59 9.37
CA PHE A 156 -12.35 4.51 8.77
C PHE A 156 -12.58 4.67 7.26
N PRO A 157 -13.25 5.76 6.81
CA PRO A 157 -13.50 6.01 5.40
C PRO A 157 -12.25 6.58 4.72
N VAL A 158 -11.24 5.74 4.54
CA VAL A 158 -9.99 6.10 3.87
C VAL A 158 -10.06 5.66 2.41
N CYS A 159 -9.51 6.46 1.50
CA CYS A 159 -9.35 6.03 0.11
C CYS A 159 -8.35 4.87 0.02
N GLU A 160 -8.44 4.06 -1.03
CA GLU A 160 -7.49 2.96 -1.26
C GLU A 160 -6.02 3.42 -1.30
N CYS A 161 -5.77 4.67 -1.69
CA CYS A 161 -4.44 5.26 -1.68
C CYS A 161 -3.97 5.63 -0.25
N GLY A 162 -4.90 6.04 0.63
CA GLY A 162 -4.59 6.51 1.98
C GLY A 162 -4.49 5.37 3.01
N VAL A 163 -5.10 4.22 2.77
CA VAL A 163 -5.08 3.10 3.72
C VAL A 163 -3.69 2.46 3.81
N VAL A 164 -2.92 2.49 2.72
CA VAL A 164 -1.56 1.92 2.64
C VAL A 164 -0.58 2.55 3.65
N PRO A 165 -0.37 3.87 3.68
CA PRO A 165 0.53 4.49 4.66
C PRO A 165 0.05 4.27 6.09
N VAL A 166 -1.26 4.33 6.35
CA VAL A 166 -1.82 4.09 7.69
C VAL A 166 -1.47 2.69 8.19
N VAL A 167 -1.70 1.66 7.36
CA VAL A 167 -1.41 0.27 7.75
C VAL A 167 0.09 0.05 7.89
N ARG A 168 0.90 0.65 7.02
CA ARG A 168 2.36 0.59 7.12
C ARG A 168 2.84 1.13 8.47
N ARG A 169 2.37 2.30 8.91
CA ARG A 169 2.73 2.88 10.22
C ARG A 169 2.28 2.02 11.39
N LEU A 170 1.12 1.35 11.27
CA LEU A 170 0.66 0.41 12.28
C LEU A 170 1.55 -0.85 12.31
N TYR A 171 1.99 -1.37 11.16
CA TYR A 171 2.91 -2.51 11.09
C TYR A 171 4.28 -2.20 11.68
N GLU A 172 4.82 -1.01 11.40
CA GLU A 172 6.05 -0.50 12.03
C GLU A 172 5.95 -0.44 13.57
N LYS A 173 4.74 -0.53 14.14
CA LYS A 173 4.46 -0.56 15.58
C LYS A 173 4.02 -1.91 16.13
N GLY A 174 4.19 -2.98 15.36
CA GLY A 174 3.87 -4.34 15.84
C GLY A 174 2.44 -4.80 15.57
N LEU A 175 1.66 -4.14 14.69
CA LEU A 175 0.31 -4.60 14.36
C LEU A 175 0.32 -6.04 13.80
N PRO A 176 -0.50 -6.98 14.30
CA PRO A 176 -0.57 -8.33 13.73
C PRO A 176 -1.04 -8.32 12.27
N LEU A 177 -0.43 -9.19 11.44
CA LEU A 177 -0.69 -9.29 9.99
C LEU A 177 -2.18 -9.51 9.66
N SER A 178 -2.88 -10.30 10.48
CA SER A 178 -4.32 -10.57 10.30
C SER A 178 -5.17 -9.30 10.36
N ILE A 179 -4.86 -8.39 11.28
CA ILE A 179 -5.61 -7.14 11.49
C ILE A 179 -5.35 -6.19 10.32
N GLY A 180 -4.08 -6.00 9.95
CA GLY A 180 -3.72 -5.05 8.91
C GLY A 180 -4.21 -5.47 7.52
N ILE A 181 -4.13 -6.76 7.16
CA ILE A 181 -4.67 -7.26 5.88
C ILE A 181 -6.20 -7.15 5.84
N ALA A 182 -6.90 -7.54 6.91
CA ALA A 182 -8.35 -7.39 6.96
C ALA A 182 -8.77 -5.90 6.88
N PHE A 183 -8.02 -5.01 7.54
CA PHE A 183 -8.25 -3.56 7.47
C PHE A 183 -8.02 -3.00 6.06
N LEU A 184 -6.90 -3.36 5.40
CA LEU A 184 -6.58 -2.96 4.03
C LEU A 184 -7.68 -3.34 3.03
N LEU A 185 -8.26 -4.53 3.18
CA LEU A 185 -9.30 -5.04 2.29
C LEU A 185 -10.69 -4.47 2.63
N ALA A 186 -11.02 -4.34 3.91
CA ALA A 186 -12.33 -3.88 4.34
C ALA A 186 -12.52 -2.37 4.12
N ALA A 187 -11.48 -1.55 4.33
CA ALA A 187 -11.56 -0.10 4.28
C ALA A 187 -12.14 0.45 2.95
N PRO A 188 -11.69 0.05 1.74
CA PRO A 188 -12.28 0.55 0.51
C PRO A 188 -13.62 -0.11 0.16
N VAL A 189 -13.85 -1.37 0.55
CA VAL A 189 -15.00 -2.16 0.07
C VAL A 189 -16.25 -1.98 0.94
N VAL A 190 -16.07 -1.76 2.25
CA VAL A 190 -17.14 -1.72 3.26
C VAL A 190 -17.24 -0.34 3.94
N ASN A 191 -16.74 0.70 3.26
CA ASN A 191 -16.81 2.10 3.69
C ASN A 191 -18.27 2.61 3.72
N PRO A 192 -18.66 3.45 4.69
CA PRO A 192 -19.92 4.19 4.71
C PRO A 192 -20.31 4.85 3.38
N VAL A 193 -19.36 5.43 2.63
CA VAL A 193 -19.60 6.04 1.32
C VAL A 193 -20.09 4.99 0.30
N VAL A 194 -19.46 3.82 0.29
CA VAL A 194 -19.83 2.69 -0.59
C VAL A 194 -21.17 2.09 -0.16
N MET A 195 -21.42 2.00 1.14
CA MET A 195 -22.71 1.57 1.66
C MET A 195 -23.83 2.51 1.20
N LEU A 196 -23.63 3.83 1.34
CA LEU A 196 -24.61 4.82 0.93
C LEU A 196 -24.87 4.79 -0.58
N SER A 197 -23.82 4.65 -1.39
CA SER A 197 -23.93 4.50 -2.85
C SER A 197 -24.67 3.21 -3.24
N THR A 198 -24.40 2.09 -2.55
CA THR A 198 -25.09 0.83 -2.81
C THR A 198 -26.57 0.93 -2.41
N TYR A 199 -26.85 1.58 -1.29
CA TYR A 199 -28.20 1.82 -0.81
C TYR A 199 -28.99 2.73 -1.78
N SER A 200 -28.39 3.78 -2.32
CA SER A 200 -29.07 4.65 -3.29
C SER A 200 -29.35 3.94 -4.62
N ALA A 201 -28.48 3.01 -5.04
CA ALA A 201 -28.64 2.27 -6.28
C ALA A 201 -29.65 1.11 -6.21
N PHE A 202 -29.63 0.33 -5.12
CA PHE A 202 -30.42 -0.91 -5.00
C PHE A 202 -31.51 -0.87 -3.93
N GLY A 203 -31.55 0.19 -3.11
CA GLY A 203 -32.44 0.29 -1.96
C GLY A 203 -32.13 -0.72 -0.86
N TRP A 204 -33.08 -0.90 0.05
CA TRP A 204 -33.00 -1.92 1.09
C TRP A 204 -33.33 -3.29 0.49
N GLY A 205 -32.41 -4.25 0.57
CA GLY A 205 -32.62 -5.58 0.00
C GLY A 205 -31.45 -6.53 0.18
N ALA A 206 -31.60 -7.73 -0.38
CA ALA A 206 -30.60 -8.79 -0.29
C ALA A 206 -29.25 -8.40 -0.94
N VAL A 207 -29.27 -7.55 -1.97
CA VAL A 207 -28.04 -7.06 -2.64
C VAL A 207 -27.24 -6.15 -1.71
N PHE A 208 -27.89 -5.22 -1.03
CA PHE A 208 -27.24 -4.31 -0.08
C PHE A 208 -26.63 -5.08 1.10
N VAL A 209 -27.43 -5.92 1.76
CA VAL A 209 -26.97 -6.73 2.91
C VAL A 209 -25.89 -7.72 2.47
N GLY A 210 -26.11 -8.42 1.36
CA GLY A 210 -25.16 -9.36 0.78
C GLY A 210 -23.81 -8.71 0.49
N ARG A 211 -23.80 -7.53 -0.15
CA ARG A 211 -22.55 -6.82 -0.45
C ARG A 211 -21.76 -6.53 0.83
N ILE A 212 -22.40 -6.03 1.87
CA ILE A 212 -21.71 -5.70 3.14
C ILE A 212 -21.21 -6.97 3.83
N VAL A 213 -22.09 -7.96 4.02
CA VAL A 213 -21.75 -9.18 4.76
C VAL A 213 -20.69 -10.00 4.04
N PHE A 214 -20.85 -10.24 2.73
CA PHE A 214 -19.88 -11.04 1.97
C PHE A 214 -18.54 -10.31 1.83
N SER A 215 -18.53 -8.99 1.59
CA SER A 215 -17.26 -8.25 1.49
C SER A 215 -16.50 -8.25 2.82
N PHE A 216 -17.22 -8.05 3.93
CA PHE A 216 -16.62 -8.15 5.26
C PHE A 216 -16.11 -9.57 5.55
N LEU A 217 -16.91 -10.59 5.24
CA LEU A 217 -16.52 -11.98 5.41
C LEU A 217 -15.26 -12.32 4.60
N ILE A 218 -15.18 -11.88 3.34
CA ILE A 218 -14.00 -12.08 2.49
C ILE A 218 -12.78 -11.39 3.12
N ALA A 219 -12.91 -10.14 3.58
CA ALA A 219 -11.81 -9.44 4.24
C ALA A 219 -11.30 -10.17 5.50
N VAL A 220 -12.22 -10.68 6.33
CA VAL A 220 -11.89 -11.45 7.54
C VAL A 220 -11.23 -12.79 7.19
N VAL A 221 -11.78 -13.51 6.21
CA VAL A 221 -11.24 -14.81 5.77
C VAL A 221 -9.84 -14.62 5.19
N VAL A 222 -9.63 -13.62 4.32
CA VAL A 222 -8.31 -13.34 3.75
C VAL A 222 -7.34 -12.91 4.85
N GLY A 223 -7.72 -12.01 5.76
CA GLY A 223 -6.88 -11.65 6.91
C GLY A 223 -6.52 -12.85 7.79
N PHE A 224 -7.46 -13.76 8.01
CA PHE A 224 -7.21 -15.00 8.75
C PHE A 224 -6.28 -15.96 7.98
N LEU A 225 -6.43 -16.10 6.67
CA LEU A 225 -5.54 -16.94 5.86
C LEU A 225 -4.12 -16.39 5.87
N PHE A 226 -3.95 -15.09 5.70
CA PHE A 226 -2.65 -14.42 5.75
C PHE A 226 -2.00 -14.48 7.14
N SER A 227 -2.76 -14.70 8.22
CA SER A 227 -2.18 -14.94 9.54
C SER A 227 -1.28 -16.18 9.63
N ARG A 228 -1.38 -17.11 8.67
CA ARG A 228 -0.51 -18.29 8.58
C ARG A 228 0.77 -18.06 7.78
N ALA A 229 0.86 -16.96 7.03
CA ALA A 229 2.08 -16.58 6.34
C ALA A 229 3.05 -15.91 7.32
N THR A 230 4.35 -16.07 7.08
CA THR A 230 5.36 -15.38 7.89
C THR A 230 5.44 -13.90 7.51
N PRO A 231 5.64 -12.98 8.47
CA PRO A 231 5.78 -11.55 8.17
C PRO A 231 6.89 -11.25 7.15
N GLU A 232 7.95 -12.06 7.15
CA GLU A 232 9.10 -11.96 6.24
C GLU A 232 8.74 -12.24 4.77
N GLU A 233 7.73 -13.08 4.51
CA GLU A 233 7.25 -13.40 3.15
C GLU A 233 6.30 -12.32 2.60
N VAL A 234 5.66 -11.53 3.48
CA VAL A 234 4.56 -10.62 3.12
C VAL A 234 4.96 -9.15 3.20
N LEU A 235 5.82 -8.77 4.14
CA LEU A 235 6.23 -7.39 4.37
C LEU A 235 7.54 -7.04 3.65
N LEU A 236 7.69 -5.77 3.27
CA LEU A 236 8.97 -5.26 2.79
C LEU A 236 10.04 -5.38 3.90
N PRO A 237 11.32 -5.65 3.57
CA PRO A 237 12.38 -5.87 4.57
C PRO A 237 12.49 -4.75 5.62
N ALA A 238 12.35 -3.48 5.19
CA ALA A 238 12.39 -2.33 6.09
C ALA A 238 11.23 -2.31 7.11
N VAL A 239 10.03 -2.71 6.68
CA VAL A 239 8.84 -2.78 7.55
C VAL A 239 8.93 -4.01 8.45
N CYS A 240 9.48 -5.12 7.95
CA CYS A 240 9.68 -6.34 8.73
C CYS A 240 10.69 -6.14 9.87
N GLN A 241 11.80 -5.41 9.62
CA GLN A 241 12.78 -5.06 10.64
C GLN A 241 12.15 -4.17 11.74
N ALA A 242 11.45 -3.10 11.35
CA ALA A 242 10.76 -2.23 12.30
C ALA A 242 9.69 -2.99 13.12
N HIS A 243 8.97 -3.92 12.48
CA HIS A 243 8.00 -4.79 13.15
C HIS A 243 8.67 -5.72 14.17
N ALA A 244 9.79 -6.35 13.81
CA ALA A 244 10.56 -7.22 14.69
C ALA A 244 11.13 -6.44 15.89
N ASP A 245 11.70 -5.26 15.64
CA ASP A 245 12.23 -4.38 16.69
C ASP A 245 11.14 -3.96 17.67
N ALA A 246 9.95 -3.61 17.17
CA ALA A 246 8.78 -3.37 18.01
C ALA A 246 8.46 -4.61 18.85
N CYS A 247 8.20 -5.77 18.23
CA CYS A 247 7.81 -6.98 18.96
C CYS A 247 8.83 -7.43 20.04
N CYS A 248 10.13 -7.20 19.82
CA CYS A 248 11.19 -7.55 20.77
C CYS A 248 11.37 -6.54 21.92
N ALA A 249 10.99 -5.27 21.73
CA ALA A 249 11.11 -4.21 22.75
C ALA A 249 10.21 -4.42 23.99
N VAL A 250 9.36 -5.44 24.00
CA VAL A 250 8.51 -5.81 25.15
C VAL A 250 9.30 -6.50 26.27
N HIS A 251 10.53 -6.97 26.02
CA HIS A 251 11.30 -7.76 26.97
C HIS A 251 12.63 -7.16 27.46
N ASP A 252 13.00 -5.96 27.03
CA ASP A 252 14.22 -5.30 27.53
C ASP A 252 13.94 -3.88 28.05
N HIS A 253 14.66 -3.53 29.11
CA HIS A 253 14.33 -2.49 30.08
C HIS A 253 14.20 -1.03 29.55
N ASP A 254 13.31 -0.27 30.22
CA ASP A 254 13.45 1.14 30.63
C ASP A 254 14.22 2.12 29.72
N HIS A 255 13.78 2.30 28.48
CA HIS A 255 14.03 3.55 27.75
C HIS A 255 12.78 4.42 27.71
N HIS A 256 12.45 5.01 28.87
CA HIS A 256 11.59 6.20 28.92
C HIS A 256 12.31 7.36 28.20
N GLN A 257 12.24 7.40 26.87
CA GLN A 257 12.50 8.66 26.19
C GLN A 257 11.48 9.68 26.70
N PRO A 258 11.93 10.87 27.18
CA PRO A 258 11.01 11.90 27.60
C PRO A 258 10.08 12.21 26.43
N LYS A 259 8.77 12.00 26.64
CA LYS A 259 7.75 12.27 25.63
C LYS A 259 7.94 13.71 25.16
N ALA A 260 8.31 13.89 23.89
CA ALA A 260 8.52 15.21 23.32
C ALA A 260 7.32 16.12 23.64
N PRO A 261 7.55 17.43 23.85
CA PRO A 261 6.47 18.37 24.16
C PRO A 261 5.34 18.27 23.13
N LEU A 262 4.11 18.45 23.59
CA LEU A 262 2.90 18.18 22.80
C LEU A 262 2.88 18.93 21.45
N GLY A 263 3.41 20.16 21.43
CA GLY A 263 3.58 20.94 20.20
C GLY A 263 4.55 20.30 19.19
N GLN A 264 5.67 19.73 19.67
CA GLN A 264 6.65 19.05 18.82
C GLN A 264 6.10 17.72 18.28
N ARG A 265 5.25 17.04 19.06
CA ARG A 265 4.55 15.82 18.58
C ARG A 265 3.56 16.13 17.47
N PHE A 266 2.81 17.23 17.58
CA PHE A 266 1.91 17.65 16.50
C PHE A 266 2.68 18.05 15.26
N THR A 267 3.72 18.86 15.36
CA THR A 267 4.52 19.24 14.19
C THR A 267 5.16 18.03 13.52
N GLN A 268 5.70 17.10 14.30
CA GLN A 268 6.23 15.83 13.79
C GLN A 268 5.15 14.98 13.09
N SER A 269 3.93 14.94 13.64
CA SER A 269 2.80 14.23 13.01
C SER A 269 2.44 14.86 11.68
N PHE A 270 2.40 16.19 11.59
CA PHE A 270 2.07 16.91 10.36
C PHE A 270 3.17 16.81 9.30
N THR A 271 4.46 16.80 9.69
CA THR A 271 5.54 16.58 8.73
C THR A 271 5.48 15.18 8.14
N LEU A 272 5.27 14.15 8.98
CA LEU A 272 5.07 12.77 8.53
C LEU A 272 3.84 12.64 7.62
N ALA A 273 2.74 13.27 7.98
CA ALA A 273 1.52 13.31 7.17
C ALA A 273 1.73 14.01 5.82
N GLY A 274 2.55 15.06 5.79
CA GLY A 274 2.92 15.77 4.56
C GLY A 274 3.76 14.90 3.62
N ASP A 275 4.75 14.21 4.16
CA ASP A 275 5.59 13.30 3.38
C ASP A 275 4.76 12.13 2.81
N ASP A 276 3.95 11.48 3.66
CA ASP A 276 3.05 10.41 3.25
C ASP A 276 2.04 10.91 2.18
N PHE A 277 1.51 12.13 2.32
CA PHE A 277 0.59 12.73 1.34
C PHE A 277 1.27 12.96 -0.01
N LEU A 278 2.45 13.59 -0.02
CA LEU A 278 3.18 13.92 -1.25
C LEU A 278 3.61 12.67 -2.01
N ASP A 279 3.98 11.61 -1.29
CA ASP A 279 4.29 10.33 -1.91
C ASP A 279 3.05 9.71 -2.56
N MET A 280 1.90 9.73 -1.89
CA MET A 280 0.66 9.14 -2.42
C MET A 280 0.01 9.97 -3.54
N VAL A 281 0.10 11.30 -3.50
CA VAL A 281 -0.44 12.19 -4.54
C VAL A 281 0.13 11.86 -5.92
N ARG A 282 1.42 11.49 -6.00
CA ARG A 282 2.06 11.10 -7.27
C ARG A 282 1.38 9.88 -7.90
N TYR A 283 1.02 8.89 -7.07
CA TYR A 283 0.29 7.71 -7.53
C TYR A 283 -1.17 8.04 -7.85
N LEU A 284 -1.81 8.92 -7.08
CA LEU A 284 -3.18 9.37 -7.33
C LEU A 284 -3.31 10.07 -8.69
N ILE A 285 -2.37 10.96 -9.04
CA ILE A 285 -2.36 11.65 -10.35
C ILE A 285 -2.24 10.64 -11.49
N ALA A 286 -1.32 9.68 -11.37
CA ALA A 286 -1.16 8.64 -12.38
C ALA A 286 -2.43 7.78 -12.51
N GLY A 287 -3.04 7.40 -11.39
CA GLY A 287 -4.29 6.64 -11.33
C GLY A 287 -5.47 7.39 -11.94
N SER A 288 -5.65 8.68 -11.62
CA SER A 288 -6.75 9.48 -12.16
C SER A 288 -6.64 9.68 -13.67
N MET A 289 -5.41 9.86 -14.18
CA MET A 289 -5.16 9.96 -15.63
C MET A 289 -5.44 8.63 -16.33
N LEU A 290 -5.03 7.50 -15.74
CA LEU A 290 -5.31 6.17 -16.29
C LEU A 290 -6.81 5.87 -16.30
N ALA A 291 -7.52 6.19 -15.21
CA ALA A 291 -8.97 6.01 -15.11
C ALA A 291 -9.71 6.87 -16.14
N ALA A 292 -9.33 8.14 -16.30
CA ALA A 292 -9.90 9.03 -17.29
C ALA A 292 -9.61 8.56 -18.73
N ALA A 293 -8.42 8.03 -19.00
CA ALA A 293 -8.10 7.43 -20.30
C ALA A 293 -9.01 6.24 -20.57
N MET A 294 -9.13 5.30 -19.63
CA MET A 294 -10.00 4.13 -19.80
C MET A 294 -11.47 4.54 -20.03
N GLN A 295 -12.00 5.49 -19.27
CA GLN A 295 -13.39 5.97 -19.47
C GLN A 295 -13.60 6.73 -20.77
N THR A 296 -12.57 7.41 -21.29
CA THR A 296 -12.66 8.16 -22.55
C THR A 296 -12.54 7.24 -23.76
N LEU A 297 -11.73 6.17 -23.66
CA LEU A 297 -11.41 5.25 -24.75
C LEU A 297 -12.36 4.07 -24.85
N VAL A 298 -12.94 3.62 -23.73
CA VAL A 298 -13.81 2.45 -23.68
C VAL A 298 -15.28 2.89 -23.75
N PRO A 299 -15.99 2.67 -24.88
CA PRO A 299 -17.39 3.04 -24.99
C PRO A 299 -18.25 2.19 -24.04
N GLN A 300 -19.22 2.82 -23.37
CA GLN A 300 -20.14 2.15 -22.45
C GLN A 300 -20.88 0.96 -23.08
N SER A 301 -21.09 0.98 -24.40
CA SER A 301 -21.69 -0.14 -25.14
C SER A 301 -20.84 -1.41 -25.11
N ALA A 302 -19.50 -1.29 -25.13
CA ALA A 302 -18.60 -2.43 -25.00
C ALA A 302 -18.66 -3.02 -23.59
N LEU A 303 -18.72 -2.17 -22.56
CA LEU A 303 -18.88 -2.62 -21.17
C LEU A 303 -20.24 -3.29 -20.92
N LEU A 304 -21.31 -2.75 -21.50
CA LEU A 304 -22.66 -3.31 -21.40
C LEU A 304 -22.82 -4.61 -22.18
N ALA A 305 -22.18 -4.75 -23.35
CA ALA A 305 -22.20 -5.97 -24.14
C ALA A 305 -21.49 -7.13 -23.43
N VAL A 306 -20.35 -6.84 -22.79
CA VAL A 306 -19.58 -7.85 -22.04
C VAL A 306 -20.19 -8.14 -20.66
N GLY A 307 -21.00 -7.22 -20.13
CA GLY A 307 -21.72 -7.37 -18.86
C GLY A 307 -22.96 -8.28 -18.92
N GLN A 308 -23.36 -8.80 -20.08
CA GLN A 308 -24.55 -9.65 -20.20
C GLN A 308 -24.27 -11.09 -19.78
N GLY A 309 -24.33 -11.34 -18.47
CA GLY A 309 -24.27 -12.68 -17.89
C GLY A 309 -23.83 -12.67 -16.44
N PRO A 310 -24.50 -13.40 -15.52
CA PRO A 310 -24.21 -13.35 -14.09
C PRO A 310 -22.79 -13.85 -13.73
N VAL A 311 -22.21 -14.74 -14.55
CA VAL A 311 -20.84 -15.27 -14.31
C VAL A 311 -19.81 -14.63 -15.24
N VAL A 312 -20.16 -14.40 -16.50
CA VAL A 312 -19.25 -13.83 -17.51
C VAL A 312 -18.83 -12.42 -17.11
N SER A 313 -19.74 -11.60 -16.59
CA SER A 313 -19.43 -10.25 -16.10
C SER A 313 -18.39 -10.26 -14.98
N VAL A 314 -18.52 -11.18 -14.01
CA VAL A 314 -17.58 -11.31 -12.90
C VAL A 314 -16.19 -11.72 -13.40
N LEU A 315 -16.11 -12.72 -14.28
CA LEU A 315 -14.83 -13.19 -14.81
C LEU A 315 -14.11 -12.13 -15.64
N VAL A 316 -14.84 -11.39 -16.48
CA VAL A 316 -14.26 -10.30 -17.27
C VAL A 316 -13.76 -9.19 -16.37
N MET A 317 -14.55 -8.76 -15.38
CA MET A 317 -14.13 -7.69 -14.46
C MET A 317 -12.90 -8.11 -13.64
N GLN A 318 -12.82 -9.37 -13.23
CA GLN A 318 -11.64 -9.91 -12.54
C GLN A 318 -10.41 -9.96 -13.45
N ALA A 319 -10.58 -10.37 -14.71
CA ALA A 319 -9.50 -10.40 -15.69
C ALA A 319 -8.99 -8.99 -16.01
N LEU A 320 -9.90 -8.04 -16.18
CA LEU A 320 -9.55 -6.63 -16.41
C LEU A 320 -8.81 -6.05 -15.21
N ALA A 321 -9.28 -6.32 -13.98
CA ALA A 321 -8.58 -5.90 -12.76
C ALA A 321 -7.16 -6.45 -12.69
N PHE A 322 -6.95 -7.73 -13.04
CA PHE A 322 -5.62 -8.34 -13.06
C PHE A 322 -4.70 -7.74 -14.13
N VAL A 323 -5.24 -7.37 -15.29
CA VAL A 323 -4.46 -6.73 -16.37
C VAL A 323 -4.08 -5.28 -16.02
N LEU A 324 -4.89 -4.61 -15.20
CA LEU A 324 -4.68 -3.20 -14.81
C LEU A 324 -3.90 -2.99 -13.50
N SER A 325 -3.69 -4.04 -12.69
CA SER A 325 -2.90 -4.00 -11.44
C SER A 325 -1.41 -4.14 -11.69
#